data_AF-A0A2E7PEV1-F1
#
_entry.id   AF-A0A2E7PEV1-F1
#
_cell.length_a   1.000
_cell.length_b   1.000
_cell.length_c   1.000
_cell.angle_alpha   90.00
_cell.angle_beta   90.00
_cell.angle_gamma   90.00
#
_symmetry.space_group_name_H-M   'P 1'
#
loop_
_entity.id
_entity.type
_entity.pdbx_description
1 polymer ?
#
loop_
_entity_poly.entity_id
_entity_poly.type
_entity_poly.pdbx_seq_one_letter_code
_entity_poly.pdbx_strand_id
1 'polypeptide(L)'
;MVLEKPEFPEEFQGHQVIREGILDNATLAEHGFEGNTSERFALAGRVTGAMRELGPTSDMVMSDGFDFMAASVVHLFDSPDSVHNWMHDIFLKDFEDRVGESVGQGHQLVSTTRLEPQGFFDEAVGLKVLQGGADGLISSTVVDFRVGRILGVVFIGVTGDHDRLDKVVELGQALEKRIVRVVLGSM
;
A
#
# COMPACT_ATOMS: atom_id res chain seq x y z
N MET A 1 -7.49 5.43 -12.30
CA MET A 1 -7.46 4.05 -11.79
C MET A 1 -7.32 4.05 -10.28
N VAL A 2 -6.37 4.82 -9.73
CA VAL A 2 -6.32 5.15 -8.30
C VAL A 2 -7.52 6.00 -7.88
N LEU A 3 -7.74 6.11 -6.56
CA LEU A 3 -8.80 6.93 -5.97
C LEU A 3 -8.47 8.42 -6.06
N GLU A 4 -9.45 9.24 -6.40
CA GLU A 4 -9.45 10.68 -6.22
C GLU A 4 -9.51 11.05 -4.74
N LYS A 5 -8.93 12.19 -4.35
CA LYS A 5 -8.96 12.65 -2.95
C LYS A 5 -10.36 12.59 -2.31
N PRO A 6 -11.45 13.01 -2.98
CA PRO A 6 -12.80 12.91 -2.41
C PRO A 6 -13.31 11.47 -2.22
N GLU A 7 -12.64 10.47 -2.79
CA GLU A 7 -12.97 9.04 -2.65
C GLU A 7 -12.21 8.38 -1.48
N PHE A 8 -11.27 9.08 -0.84
CA PHE A 8 -10.67 8.63 0.42
C PHE A 8 -11.63 8.88 1.60
N PRO A 9 -11.50 8.13 2.72
CA PRO A 9 -12.31 8.31 3.92
C PRO A 9 -12.32 9.76 4.43
N GLU A 10 -13.40 10.14 5.14
CA GLU A 10 -13.64 11.52 5.59
C GLU A 10 -12.49 12.07 6.44
N GLU A 11 -11.86 11.22 7.26
CA GLU A 11 -10.71 11.60 8.09
C GLU A 11 -9.49 12.08 7.28
N PHE A 12 -9.37 11.67 6.02
CA PHE A 12 -8.26 12.09 5.14
C PHE A 12 -8.58 13.33 4.30
N GLN A 13 -9.78 13.92 4.44
CA GLN A 13 -10.11 15.12 3.66
C GLN A 13 -9.30 16.35 4.10
N GLY A 14 -8.85 16.38 5.35
CA GLY A 14 -7.92 17.37 5.89
C GLY A 14 -6.47 17.19 5.39
N HIS A 15 -6.09 15.99 4.97
CA HIS A 15 -4.75 15.67 4.47
C HIS A 15 -4.49 16.26 3.08
N GLN A 16 -3.23 16.38 2.70
CA GLN A 16 -2.81 16.87 1.38
C GLN A 16 -2.26 15.73 0.52
N VAL A 17 -2.36 15.87 -0.80
CA VAL A 17 -1.68 14.94 -1.72
C VAL A 17 -0.18 15.21 -1.62
N ILE A 18 0.57 14.22 -1.12
CA ILE A 18 2.04 14.32 -0.97
C ILE A 18 2.78 13.61 -2.10
N ARG A 19 2.15 12.61 -2.72
CA ARG A 19 2.70 11.89 -3.85
C ARG A 19 1.60 11.42 -4.79
N GLU A 20 1.80 11.64 -6.07
CA GLU A 20 0.88 11.20 -7.12
C GLU A 20 1.63 10.98 -8.43
N GLY A 21 1.22 9.98 -9.20
CA GLY A 21 1.64 9.84 -10.58
C GLY A 21 1.89 8.40 -11.00
N ILE A 22 2.63 8.25 -12.10
CA ILE A 22 3.08 6.96 -12.61
C ILE A 22 4.11 6.38 -11.64
N LEU A 23 4.00 5.08 -11.39
CA LEU A 23 4.91 4.31 -10.57
C LEU A 23 5.54 3.23 -11.45
N ASP A 24 6.60 3.56 -12.17
CA ASP A 24 7.34 2.57 -12.97
C ASP A 24 8.23 1.67 -12.09
N ASN A 25 8.93 0.70 -12.69
CA ASN A 25 9.78 -0.24 -11.94
C ASN A 25 10.99 0.45 -11.28
N ALA A 26 11.54 1.49 -11.92
CA ALA A 26 12.68 2.25 -11.39
C ALA A 26 12.26 3.03 -10.15
N THR A 27 11.17 3.79 -10.26
CA THR A 27 10.59 4.55 -9.15
C THR A 27 10.22 3.62 -7.99
N LEU A 28 9.65 2.44 -8.26
CA LEU A 28 9.33 1.50 -7.19
C LEU A 28 10.59 0.96 -6.49
N ALA A 29 11.68 0.72 -7.24
CA ALA A 29 12.93 0.21 -6.67
C ALA A 29 13.62 1.25 -5.79
N GLU A 30 13.61 2.53 -6.19
CA GLU A 30 14.20 3.63 -5.42
C GLU A 30 13.50 3.87 -4.07
N HIS A 31 12.20 3.56 -3.99
CA HIS A 31 11.39 3.80 -2.79
C HIS A 31 11.06 2.52 -2.01
N GLY A 32 11.51 1.36 -2.47
CA GLY A 32 11.32 0.08 -1.81
C GLY A 32 12.42 -0.24 -0.79
N PHE A 33 12.42 -1.48 -0.30
CA PHE A 33 13.53 -1.99 0.51
C PHE A 33 14.88 -1.92 -0.23
N GLU A 34 15.95 -1.75 0.53
CA GLU A 34 17.31 -1.79 0.01
C GLU A 34 17.57 -3.10 -0.76
N GLY A 35 18.26 -3.00 -1.90
CA GLY A 35 18.53 -4.13 -2.79
C GLY A 35 17.41 -4.48 -3.78
N ASN A 36 16.26 -3.80 -3.73
CA ASN A 36 15.26 -3.90 -4.79
C ASN A 36 15.78 -3.27 -6.10
N THR A 37 15.46 -3.91 -7.23
CA THR A 37 15.90 -3.48 -8.56
C THR A 37 14.73 -3.48 -9.53
N SER A 38 14.85 -2.68 -10.59
CA SER A 38 13.84 -2.64 -11.66
C SER A 38 13.67 -4.01 -12.33
N GLU A 39 14.80 -4.71 -12.51
CA GLU A 39 14.88 -6.03 -13.14
C GLU A 39 14.14 -7.07 -12.31
N ARG A 40 14.26 -7.03 -10.98
CA ARG A 40 13.53 -7.93 -10.08
C ARG A 40 12.02 -7.80 -10.29
N PHE A 41 11.51 -6.58 -10.37
CA PHE A 41 10.08 -6.34 -10.56
C PHE A 41 9.61 -6.70 -11.97
N ALA A 42 10.41 -6.41 -12.99
CA ALA A 42 10.10 -6.83 -14.36
C ALA A 42 10.06 -8.36 -14.49
N LEU A 43 11.00 -9.08 -13.87
CA LEU A 43 11.03 -10.55 -13.85
C LEU A 43 9.84 -11.16 -13.09
N ALA A 44 9.30 -10.44 -12.10
CA ALA A 44 8.06 -10.78 -11.41
C ALA A 44 6.80 -10.46 -12.24
N GLY A 45 6.95 -10.01 -13.48
CA GLY A 45 5.85 -9.72 -14.39
C GLY A 45 5.23 -8.34 -14.23
N ARG A 46 5.80 -7.46 -13.39
CA ARG A 46 5.28 -6.10 -13.19
C ARG A 46 5.62 -5.21 -14.40
N VAL A 47 4.60 -4.61 -14.98
CA VAL A 47 4.72 -3.72 -16.14
C VAL A 47 4.86 -2.25 -15.70
N THR A 48 3.91 -1.76 -14.91
CA THR A 48 3.88 -0.36 -14.44
C THR A 48 2.84 -0.20 -13.31
N GLY A 49 2.63 1.02 -12.83
CA GLY A 49 1.57 1.35 -11.89
C GLY A 49 1.26 2.82 -11.84
N ALA A 50 0.33 3.17 -10.97
CA ALA A 50 0.04 4.55 -10.58
C ALA A 50 -0.31 4.59 -9.10
N MET A 51 -0.02 5.70 -8.44
CA MET A 51 -0.34 5.89 -7.03
C MET A 51 -0.91 7.28 -6.75
N ARG A 52 -1.68 7.36 -5.67
CA ARG A 52 -1.96 8.59 -4.95
C ARG A 52 -1.85 8.34 -3.45
N GLU A 53 -1.12 9.21 -2.78
CA GLU A 53 -0.83 9.16 -1.35
C GLU A 53 -1.17 10.51 -0.71
N LEU A 54 -1.92 10.43 0.39
CA LEU A 54 -2.31 11.54 1.24
C LEU A 54 -1.46 11.52 2.50
N GLY A 55 -1.01 12.71 2.92
CA GLY A 55 -0.19 12.90 4.12
C GLY A 55 -0.60 14.15 4.90
N PRO A 56 -0.03 14.35 6.10
CA PRO A 56 -0.45 15.41 6.99
C PRO A 56 -0.08 16.80 6.42
N THR A 57 -0.86 17.82 6.79
CA THR A 57 -0.47 19.22 6.62
C THR A 57 0.39 19.69 7.79
N SER A 58 1.10 20.82 7.63
CA SER A 58 2.09 21.30 8.62
C SER A 58 1.52 21.62 10.00
N ASP A 59 0.21 21.77 10.12
CA ASP A 59 -0.53 22.13 11.33
C ASP A 59 -1.18 20.92 12.03
N MET A 60 -1.10 19.72 11.46
CA MET A 60 -1.65 18.51 12.08
C MET A 60 -0.75 18.01 13.19
N VAL A 61 -1.34 17.74 14.37
CA VAL A 61 -0.63 17.17 15.51
C VAL A 61 -0.63 15.66 15.41
N MET A 62 0.57 15.07 15.30
CA MET A 62 0.80 13.64 15.20
C MET A 62 0.79 13.00 16.60
N SER A 63 -0.40 12.69 17.12
CA SER A 63 -0.55 11.96 18.38
C SER A 63 -0.63 10.44 18.16
N ASP A 64 -0.45 9.66 19.21
CA ASP A 64 -0.73 8.21 19.17
C ASP A 64 -2.13 7.94 18.59
N GLY A 65 -2.21 6.94 17.71
CA GLY A 65 -3.43 6.58 16.99
C GLY A 65 -3.80 7.51 15.82
N PHE A 66 -3.02 8.54 15.52
CA PHE A 66 -3.29 9.44 14.39
C PHE A 66 -2.99 8.76 13.05
N ASP A 67 -4.01 8.69 12.19
CA ASP A 67 -3.93 8.16 10.84
C ASP A 67 -3.26 9.19 9.93
N PHE A 68 -1.93 9.14 9.85
CA PHE A 68 -1.15 10.20 9.21
C PHE A 68 -1.06 10.06 7.70
N MET A 69 -1.29 8.86 7.17
CA MET A 69 -1.10 8.59 5.76
C MET A 69 -2.15 7.61 5.25
N ALA A 70 -2.61 7.83 4.03
CA ALA A 70 -3.39 6.85 3.28
C ALA A 70 -2.96 6.86 1.82
N ALA A 71 -2.94 5.70 1.18
CA ALA A 71 -2.67 5.62 -0.24
C ALA A 71 -3.57 4.63 -0.96
N SER A 72 -3.74 4.90 -2.25
CA SER A 72 -4.27 3.94 -3.22
C SER A 72 -3.27 3.79 -4.36
N VAL A 73 -2.95 2.56 -4.70
CA VAL A 73 -1.98 2.20 -5.72
C VAL A 73 -2.58 1.14 -6.61
N VAL A 74 -2.27 1.21 -7.90
CA VAL A 74 -2.58 0.14 -8.84
C VAL A 74 -1.31 -0.26 -9.56
N HIS A 75 -1.13 -1.55 -9.75
CA HIS A 75 -0.06 -2.10 -10.58
C HIS A 75 -0.67 -2.92 -11.70
N LEU A 76 -0.07 -2.83 -12.89
CA LEU A 76 -0.38 -3.68 -14.02
C LEU A 76 0.69 -4.77 -14.14
N PHE A 77 0.24 -6.00 -14.29
CA PHE A 77 1.06 -7.16 -14.55
C PHE A 77 0.80 -7.76 -15.94
N ASP A 78 1.74 -8.58 -16.39
CA ASP A 78 1.65 -9.38 -17.61
C ASP A 78 0.56 -10.46 -17.53
N SER A 79 0.36 -11.08 -16.35
CA SER A 79 -0.62 -12.16 -16.11
C SER A 79 -1.26 -12.11 -14.69
N PRO A 80 -2.43 -12.75 -14.48
CA PRO A 80 -3.02 -12.87 -13.15
C PRO A 80 -2.20 -13.72 -12.18
N ASP A 81 -1.46 -14.71 -12.69
CA ASP A 81 -0.56 -15.55 -11.90
C ASP A 81 0.62 -14.72 -11.36
N SER A 82 1.11 -13.75 -12.14
CA SER A 82 2.14 -12.82 -11.69
C SER A 82 1.65 -11.92 -10.55
N VAL A 83 0.35 -11.55 -10.55
CA VAL A 83 -0.26 -10.82 -9.41
C VAL A 83 -0.26 -11.70 -8.16
N HIS A 84 -0.69 -12.95 -8.28
CA HIS A 84 -0.67 -13.90 -7.15
C HIS A 84 0.74 -14.08 -6.59
N ASN A 85 1.71 -14.36 -7.46
CA ASN A 85 3.10 -14.54 -7.04
C ASN A 85 3.67 -13.26 -6.40
N TRP A 86 3.31 -12.07 -6.91
CA TRP A 86 3.70 -10.82 -6.28
C TRP A 86 3.18 -10.73 -4.84
N MET A 87 1.89 -11.01 -4.62
CA MET A 87 1.25 -10.91 -3.31
C MET A 87 1.96 -11.79 -2.26
N HIS A 88 2.33 -13.03 -2.63
CA HIS A 88 2.91 -13.98 -1.69
C HIS A 88 4.44 -13.93 -1.62
N ASP A 89 5.11 -13.94 -2.77
CA ASP A 89 6.57 -14.12 -2.85
C ASP A 89 7.35 -12.82 -2.81
N ILE A 90 6.69 -11.69 -3.04
CA ILE A 90 7.30 -10.36 -2.90
C ILE A 90 6.66 -9.64 -1.73
N PHE A 91 5.38 -9.26 -1.79
CA PHE A 91 4.79 -8.44 -0.74
C PHE A 91 4.87 -9.11 0.65
N LEU A 92 4.20 -10.25 0.87
CA LEU A 92 4.23 -10.88 2.20
C LEU A 92 5.64 -11.33 2.59
N LYS A 93 6.31 -12.08 1.71
CA LYS A 93 7.61 -12.67 2.01
C LYS A 93 8.70 -11.64 2.27
N ASP A 94 8.79 -10.56 1.49
CA ASP A 94 9.84 -9.55 1.68
C ASP A 94 9.73 -8.85 3.02
N PHE A 95 8.50 -8.54 3.47
CA PHE A 95 8.31 -7.94 4.78
C PHE A 95 8.65 -8.92 5.90
N GLU A 96 8.26 -10.20 5.76
CA GLU A 96 8.55 -11.22 6.77
C GLU A 96 10.05 -11.53 6.89
N ASP A 97 10.74 -11.68 5.77
CA ASP A 97 12.16 -12.03 5.73
C ASP A 97 13.06 -10.88 6.24
N ARG A 98 12.58 -9.63 6.19
CA ARG A 98 13.35 -8.43 6.56
C ARG A 98 13.05 -7.89 7.95
N VAL A 99 12.31 -8.63 8.79
CA VAL A 99 12.12 -8.24 10.19
C VAL A 99 13.48 -8.09 10.88
N GLY A 100 13.72 -6.93 11.49
CA GLY A 100 15.00 -6.55 12.08
C GLY A 100 15.92 -5.76 11.14
N GLU A 101 15.56 -5.55 9.88
CA GLU A 101 16.33 -4.71 8.96
C GLU A 101 15.91 -3.23 9.03
N SER A 102 16.81 -2.34 8.60
CA SER A 102 16.46 -0.92 8.48
C SER A 102 15.55 -0.68 7.28
N VAL A 103 14.57 0.19 7.45
CA VAL A 103 13.61 0.59 6.40
C VAL A 103 13.80 2.05 5.97
N GLY A 104 14.96 2.63 6.27
CA GLY A 104 15.30 4.02 5.98
C GLY A 104 14.88 5.00 7.09
N GLN A 105 15.33 6.26 6.98
CA GLN A 105 15.02 7.36 7.90
C GLN A 105 15.22 7.03 9.39
N GLY A 106 16.21 6.21 9.72
CA GLY A 106 16.49 5.79 11.10
C GLY A 106 15.47 4.84 11.72
N HIS A 107 14.57 4.28 10.92
CA HIS A 107 13.59 3.29 11.36
C HIS A 107 14.03 1.86 11.03
N GLN A 108 13.58 0.93 11.86
CA GLN A 108 13.76 -0.51 11.73
C GLN A 108 12.39 -1.18 11.60
N LEU A 109 12.31 -2.22 10.78
CA LEU A 109 11.15 -3.11 10.74
C LEU A 109 11.15 -3.97 12.01
N VAL A 110 10.21 -3.72 12.93
CA VAL A 110 10.15 -4.36 14.25
C VAL A 110 9.39 -5.68 14.19
N SER A 111 8.25 -5.68 13.52
CA SER A 111 7.43 -6.88 13.36
C SER A 111 6.49 -6.76 12.17
N THR A 112 5.99 -7.91 11.73
CA THR A 112 4.93 -8.03 10.74
C THR A 112 3.85 -8.97 11.27
N THR A 113 2.61 -8.76 10.87
CA THR A 113 1.49 -9.62 11.24
C THR A 113 0.57 -9.77 10.05
N ARG A 114 0.41 -11.00 9.54
CA ARG A 114 -0.54 -11.29 8.48
C ARG A 114 -1.96 -10.97 8.95
N LEU A 115 -2.75 -10.41 8.04
CA LEU A 115 -4.16 -10.06 8.24
C LEU A 115 -4.98 -10.78 7.16
N GLU A 116 -6.25 -11.02 7.47
CA GLU A 116 -7.20 -11.70 6.58
C GLU A 116 -8.27 -10.71 6.09
N PRO A 117 -7.98 -9.89 5.06
CA PRO A 117 -8.98 -8.99 4.49
C PRO A 117 -10.13 -9.79 3.86
N GLN A 118 -11.35 -9.27 3.98
CA GLN A 118 -12.57 -9.91 3.48
C GLN A 118 -13.38 -8.94 2.60
N GLY A 119 -14.25 -9.50 1.76
CA GLY A 119 -15.19 -8.72 0.95
C GLY A 119 -14.64 -8.20 -0.39
N PHE A 120 -13.47 -8.69 -0.82
CA PHE A 120 -12.97 -8.53 -2.19
C PHE A 120 -13.56 -9.63 -3.10
N PHE A 121 -13.63 -9.36 -4.41
CA PHE A 121 -14.22 -10.30 -5.35
C PHE A 121 -13.36 -11.55 -5.59
N ASP A 122 -12.04 -11.37 -5.60
CA ASP A 122 -11.04 -12.41 -5.86
C ASP A 122 -10.11 -12.51 -4.63
N GLU A 123 -8.83 -12.79 -4.85
CA GLU A 123 -7.81 -12.89 -3.83
C GLU A 123 -7.45 -11.53 -3.20
N ALA A 124 -7.30 -11.52 -1.88
CA ALA A 124 -6.74 -10.42 -1.12
C ALA A 124 -5.85 -10.94 0.02
N VAL A 125 -4.76 -10.23 0.31
CA VAL A 125 -3.87 -10.48 1.44
C VAL A 125 -3.59 -9.19 2.19
N GLY A 126 -3.40 -9.27 3.49
CA GLY A 126 -3.14 -8.10 4.32
C GLY A 126 -1.93 -8.29 5.22
N LEU A 127 -1.27 -7.18 5.54
CA LEU A 127 -0.15 -7.15 6.46
C LEU A 127 -0.23 -5.91 7.35
N LYS A 128 -0.08 -6.10 8.66
CA LYS A 128 0.31 -5.04 9.59
C LYS A 128 1.82 -5.04 9.69
N VAL A 129 2.43 -3.89 9.48
CA VAL A 129 3.86 -3.65 9.55
C VAL A 129 4.10 -2.68 10.71
N LEU A 130 4.93 -3.06 11.69
CA LEU A 130 5.35 -2.18 12.77
C LEU A 130 6.79 -1.74 12.53
N GLN A 131 7.02 -0.44 12.55
CA GLN A 131 8.33 0.16 12.43
C GLN A 131 8.64 0.98 13.68
N GLY A 132 9.90 1.04 14.06
CA GLY A 132 10.36 1.79 15.22
C GLY A 132 11.62 2.57 14.95
N GLY A 133 11.70 3.79 15.46
CA GLY A 133 12.85 4.69 15.34
C GLY A 133 12.98 5.60 16.56
N ALA A 134 13.86 6.61 16.45
CA ALA A 134 14.08 7.58 17.52
C ALA A 134 12.82 8.40 17.87
N ASP A 135 11.93 8.59 16.90
CA ASP A 135 10.70 9.37 17.02
C ASP A 135 9.50 8.53 17.52
N GLY A 136 9.71 7.24 17.80
CA GLY A 136 8.70 6.32 18.34
C GLY A 136 8.32 5.20 17.37
N LEU A 137 7.13 4.64 17.59
CA LEU A 137 6.58 3.57 16.77
C LEU A 137 5.61 4.14 15.73
N ILE A 138 5.60 3.54 14.55
CA ILE A 138 4.57 3.73 13.54
C ILE A 138 4.14 2.37 13.01
N SER A 139 2.85 2.21 12.74
CA SER A 139 2.32 1.02 12.11
C SER A 139 1.74 1.36 10.75
N SER A 140 1.79 0.42 9.82
CA SER A 140 1.12 0.50 8.53
C SER A 140 0.28 -0.74 8.33
N THR A 141 -0.99 -0.57 8.01
CA THR A 141 -1.86 -1.66 7.57
C THR A 141 -1.97 -1.59 6.06
N VAL A 142 -1.54 -2.63 5.37
CA VAL A 142 -1.49 -2.72 3.90
C VAL A 142 -2.37 -3.88 3.45
N VAL A 143 -3.17 -3.67 2.41
CA VAL A 143 -3.96 -4.72 1.74
C VAL A 143 -3.68 -4.69 0.25
N ASP A 144 -3.27 -5.85 -0.25
CA ASP A 144 -3.12 -6.18 -1.67
C ASP A 144 -4.35 -6.99 -2.11
N PHE A 145 -4.93 -6.69 -3.26
CA PHE A 145 -6.04 -7.46 -3.82
C PHE A 145 -5.99 -7.52 -5.35
N ARG A 146 -6.46 -8.63 -5.92
CA ARG A 146 -6.37 -8.91 -7.35
C ARG A 146 -7.66 -8.54 -8.11
N VAL A 147 -7.49 -7.92 -9.27
CA VAL A 147 -8.53 -7.72 -10.28
C VAL A 147 -7.97 -8.15 -11.64
N GLY A 148 -8.01 -9.46 -11.93
CA GLY A 148 -7.39 -10.04 -13.12
C GLY A 148 -5.88 -9.81 -13.13
N ARG A 149 -5.37 -9.00 -14.06
CA ARG A 149 -3.94 -8.64 -14.17
C ARG A 149 -3.56 -7.36 -13.42
N ILE A 150 -4.51 -6.78 -12.70
CA ILE A 150 -4.31 -5.57 -11.92
C ILE A 150 -4.20 -5.98 -10.46
N LEU A 151 -3.16 -5.48 -9.80
CA LEU A 151 -3.05 -5.52 -8.34
C LEU A 151 -3.48 -4.15 -7.82
N GLY A 152 -4.54 -4.13 -7.02
CA GLY A 152 -4.89 -2.97 -6.20
C GLY A 152 -4.17 -3.07 -4.86
N VAL A 153 -3.62 -1.96 -4.40
CA VAL A 153 -2.98 -1.85 -3.09
C VAL A 153 -3.52 -0.62 -2.38
N VAL A 154 -3.86 -0.79 -1.12
CA VAL A 154 -4.27 0.31 -0.24
C VAL A 154 -3.55 0.17 1.09
N PHE A 155 -3.21 1.29 1.70
CA PHE A 155 -2.63 1.27 3.03
C PHE A 155 -2.96 2.52 3.83
N ILE A 156 -2.98 2.35 5.15
CA ILE A 156 -3.08 3.43 6.13
C ILE A 156 -1.89 3.33 7.09
N GLY A 157 -1.16 4.43 7.24
CA GLY A 157 -0.11 4.63 8.23
C GLY A 157 -0.66 5.31 9.48
N VAL A 158 -0.27 4.81 10.66
CA VAL A 158 -0.73 5.28 11.96
C VAL A 158 0.45 5.50 12.90
N THR A 159 0.39 6.57 13.69
CA THR A 159 1.34 6.80 14.78
C THR A 159 1.06 5.80 15.92
N GLY A 160 2.09 5.09 16.39
CA GLY A 160 1.96 4.03 17.39
C GLY A 160 1.77 2.63 16.81
N ASP A 161 1.39 1.67 17.66
CA ASP A 161 1.17 0.27 17.29
C ASP A 161 -0.32 -0.04 17.14
N HIS A 162 -0.90 0.37 16.01
CA HIS A 162 -2.33 0.21 15.73
C HIS A 162 -2.59 -0.53 14.43
N ASP A 163 -3.61 -1.39 14.38
CA ASP A 163 -4.11 -1.90 13.11
C ASP A 163 -5.27 -1.03 12.60
N ARG A 164 -5.52 -1.10 11.29
CA ARG A 164 -6.60 -0.38 10.58
C ARG A 164 -7.30 -1.27 9.57
N LEU A 165 -7.37 -2.58 9.82
CA LEU A 165 -7.83 -3.54 8.81
C LEU A 165 -9.18 -3.15 8.22
N ASP A 166 -10.18 -2.86 9.08
CA ASP A 166 -11.53 -2.51 8.61
C ASP A 166 -11.53 -1.28 7.70
N LYS A 167 -10.79 -0.22 8.07
CA LYS A 167 -10.70 1.02 7.28
C LYS A 167 -9.96 0.79 5.95
N VAL A 168 -8.89 0.00 5.99
CA VAL A 168 -8.11 -0.31 4.79
C VAL A 168 -8.92 -1.21 3.85
N VAL A 169 -9.74 -2.13 4.38
CA VAL A 169 -10.69 -2.93 3.58
C VAL A 169 -11.72 -2.03 2.91
N GLU A 170 -12.31 -1.06 3.61
CA GLU A 170 -13.25 -0.10 3.01
C GLU A 170 -12.61 0.69 1.87
N LEU A 171 -11.39 1.22 2.11
CA LEU A 171 -10.60 1.92 1.10
C LEU A 171 -10.29 1.01 -0.12
N GLY A 172 -9.96 -0.25 0.14
CA GLY A 172 -9.68 -1.25 -0.88
C GLY A 172 -10.90 -1.57 -1.74
N GLN A 173 -12.07 -1.74 -1.13
CA GLN A 173 -13.32 -1.96 -1.85
C GLN A 173 -13.73 -0.74 -2.69
N ALA A 174 -13.46 0.48 -2.23
CA ALA A 174 -13.63 1.68 -3.03
C ALA A 174 -12.72 1.66 -4.27
N LEU A 175 -11.45 1.30 -4.09
CA LEU A 175 -10.49 1.17 -5.18
C LEU A 175 -10.86 0.05 -6.17
N GLU A 176 -11.30 -1.12 -5.69
CA GLU A 176 -11.75 -2.23 -6.52
C GLU A 176 -12.91 -1.79 -7.44
N LYS A 177 -13.93 -1.13 -6.87
CA LYS A 177 -15.06 -0.57 -7.63
C LYS A 177 -14.58 0.45 -8.66
N ARG A 178 -13.61 1.30 -8.31
CA ARG A 178 -13.02 2.30 -9.22
C ARG A 178 -12.30 1.64 -10.40
N ILE A 179 -11.47 0.63 -10.13
CA ILE A 179 -10.76 -0.16 -11.15
C ILE A 179 -11.78 -0.77 -12.12
N VAL A 180 -12.80 -1.47 -11.60
CA VAL A 180 -13.83 -2.11 -12.41
C VAL A 180 -14.59 -1.10 -13.27
N ARG A 181 -15.00 0.05 -12.70
CA ARG A 181 -15.69 1.11 -13.44
C ARG A 181 -14.87 1.61 -14.63
N VAL A 182 -13.59 1.90 -14.41
CA VAL A 182 -12.70 2.41 -15.47
C VAL A 182 -12.46 1.34 -16.55
N VAL A 183 -12.20 0.08 -16.16
CA VAL A 183 -11.97 -1.01 -17.12
C VAL A 183 -13.20 -1.30 -17.97
N LEU A 184 -14.40 -1.22 -17.39
CA LEU A 184 -15.65 -1.45 -18.12
C LEU A 184 -16.14 -0.22 -18.92
N GLY A 185 -15.41 0.91 -18.86
CA GLY A 185 -15.78 2.14 -19.59
C GLY A 185 -16.97 2.88 -18.99
N SER A 186 -17.35 2.57 -17.75
CA SER A 186 -18.40 3.26 -17.01
C SER A 186 -17.81 4.51 -16.36
N MET A 187 -17.91 5.66 -17.03
CA MET A 187 -17.53 6.97 -16.47
C MET A 187 -18.49 7.42 -15.38
#